data_AF-A0A371GB71-F1
#
_entry.id   AF-A0A371GB71-F1
#
_cell.length_a   1.000
_cell.length_b   1.000
_cell.length_c   1.000
_cell.angle_alpha   90.00
_cell.angle_beta   90.00
_cell.angle_gamma   90.00
#
_symmetry.space_group_name_H-M   'P 1'
#
loop_
_entity.id
_entity.type
_entity.pdbx_description
1 polymer ?
#
loop_
_entity_poly.entity_id
_entity_poly.type
_entity_poly.pdbx_seq_one_letter_code
_entity_poly.pdbx_strand_id
1 'polypeptide(L)'
;MKLKQNFSCYDFDDQKKVRVTTLEFGGYALVDFHIQLQRFYQGRRNVEDYYKEIEVSLIKAQIEESQEATISRFLHGLNKDI
;
A
#
# COMPACT_ATOMS: atom_id res chain seq x y z
N MET A 1 -17.20 -11.42 12.94
CA MET A 1 -18.35 -10.57 13.36
C MET A 1 -17.93 -9.13 13.03
N LYS A 2 -18.53 -8.28 12.20
CA LYS A 2 -19.87 -8.12 11.60
C LYS A 2 -19.67 -7.61 10.14
N LEU A 3 -19.95 -8.42 9.13
CA LEU A 3 -19.90 -7.97 7.71
C LEU A 3 -21.22 -8.20 6.97
N LYS A 4 -22.10 -9.06 7.51
CA LYS A 4 -23.41 -9.35 6.91
C LYS A 4 -24.43 -8.23 7.12
N GLN A 5 -24.21 -7.32 8.08
CA GLN A 5 -25.23 -6.32 8.46
C GLN A 5 -25.26 -5.07 7.57
N ASN A 6 -24.18 -4.73 6.86
CA ASN A 6 -24.14 -3.47 6.08
C ASN A 6 -24.79 -3.59 4.69
N PHE A 7 -24.88 -4.80 4.14
CA PHE A 7 -25.52 -5.03 2.83
C PHE A 7 -27.03 -5.27 2.92
N SER A 8 -27.62 -5.39 4.12
CA SER A 8 -29.06 -5.68 4.24
C SER A 8 -29.96 -4.51 3.80
N CYS A 9 -29.41 -3.29 3.76
CA CYS A 9 -30.13 -2.09 3.34
C CYS A 9 -30.05 -1.81 1.83
N TYR A 10 -29.33 -2.65 1.07
CA TYR A 10 -29.15 -2.48 -0.36
C TYR A 10 -29.22 -3.84 -1.06
N ASP A 11 -30.17 -4.01 -1.99
CA ASP A 11 -30.29 -5.19 -2.86
C ASP A 11 -29.13 -5.26 -3.86
N PHE A 12 -27.93 -5.52 -3.37
CA PHE A 12 -26.79 -5.85 -4.18
C PHE A 12 -26.86 -7.34 -4.56
N ASP A 13 -26.86 -7.61 -5.85
CA ASP A 13 -26.58 -8.95 -6.38
C ASP A 13 -25.23 -9.47 -5.86
N ASP A 14 -25.07 -10.78 -5.74
CA ASP A 14 -23.91 -11.40 -5.10
C ASP A 14 -22.59 -11.03 -5.80
N GLN A 15 -22.61 -10.79 -7.11
CA GLN A 15 -21.44 -10.28 -7.84
C GLN A 15 -21.07 -8.84 -7.40
N LYS A 16 -22.07 -8.00 -7.15
CA LYS A 16 -21.88 -6.62 -6.66
C LYS A 16 -21.44 -6.62 -5.20
N LYS A 17 -21.94 -7.53 -4.36
CA LYS A 17 -21.45 -7.72 -2.99
C LYS A 17 -19.98 -8.15 -2.98
N VAL A 18 -19.58 -9.08 -3.85
CA VAL A 18 -18.17 -9.49 -4.00
C VAL A 18 -17.31 -8.30 -4.42
N ARG A 19 -17.74 -7.52 -5.41
CA ARG A 19 -16.99 -6.35 -5.88
C ARG A 19 -16.87 -5.24 -4.83
N VAL A 20 -17.95 -4.95 -4.10
CA VAL A 20 -17.91 -3.96 -3.01
C VAL A 20 -17.04 -4.45 -1.87
N THR A 21 -17.12 -5.75 -1.53
CA THR A 21 -16.23 -6.37 -0.55
C THR A 21 -14.78 -6.32 -1.03
N THR A 22 -14.45 -6.67 -2.27
CA THR A 22 -13.06 -6.57 -2.75
C THR A 22 -12.57 -5.13 -2.86
N LEU A 23 -13.44 -4.15 -3.13
CA LEU A 23 -13.09 -2.72 -3.16
C LEU A 23 -12.90 -2.13 -1.75
N GLU A 24 -13.76 -2.49 -0.79
CA GLU A 24 -13.61 -2.04 0.60
C GLU A 24 -12.37 -2.66 1.24
N PHE A 25 -12.16 -3.97 1.07
CA PHE A 25 -10.99 -4.66 1.60
C PHE A 25 -9.71 -4.30 0.83
N GLY A 26 -9.80 -4.09 -0.49
CA GLY A 26 -8.69 -3.59 -1.31
C GLY A 26 -8.31 -2.16 -0.97
N GLY A 27 -9.29 -1.30 -0.67
CA GLY A 27 -9.06 0.07 -0.23
C GLY A 27 -8.31 0.12 1.11
N TYR A 28 -8.72 -0.68 2.09
CA TYR A 28 -7.99 -0.79 3.36
C TYR A 28 -6.56 -1.32 3.18
N ALA A 29 -6.37 -2.34 2.34
CA ALA A 29 -5.02 -2.86 2.04
C ALA A 29 -4.14 -1.80 1.36
N LEU A 30 -4.65 -1.08 0.37
CA LEU A 30 -3.92 -0.01 -0.32
C LEU A 30 -3.52 1.13 0.63
N VAL A 31 -4.41 1.53 1.55
CA VAL A 31 -4.11 2.55 2.56
C VAL A 31 -3.03 2.08 3.54
N ASP A 32 -3.12 0.85 4.03
CA ASP A 32 -2.11 0.29 4.93
C ASP A 32 -0.73 0.20 4.26
N PHE A 33 -0.69 -0.26 3.00
CA PHE A 33 0.54 -0.27 2.21
C PHE A 33 1.11 1.13 1.98
N HIS A 34 0.27 2.12 1.70
CA HIS A 34 0.73 3.51 1.53
C HIS A 34 1.34 4.06 2.82
N ILE A 35 0.75 3.74 3.98
CA ILE A 35 1.28 4.10 5.30
C ILE A 35 2.61 3.39 5.57
N GLN A 36 2.73 2.11 5.22
CA GLN A 36 3.99 1.36 5.36
C GLN A 36 5.09 1.98 4.48
N LEU A 37 4.78 2.27 3.20
CA LEU A 37 5.70 2.90 2.25
C LEU A 37 6.13 4.32 2.68
N GLN A 38 5.26 5.09 3.35
CA GLN A 38 5.62 6.40 3.90
C GLN A 38 6.53 6.33 5.14
N ARG A 39 6.55 5.19 5.84
CA ARG A 39 7.41 4.98 7.03
C ARG A 39 8.79 4.42 6.68
N PHE A 40 9.09 4.19 5.40
CA PHE A 40 10.41 3.77 4.98
C PHE A 40 11.39 4.93 5.07
N TYR A 41 12.39 4.73 5.92
CA TYR A 41 13.57 5.57 6.03
C TYR A 41 14.81 4.68 5.94
N GLN A 42 15.89 5.21 5.38
CA GLN A 42 17.17 4.52 5.26
C GLN A 42 17.64 4.02 6.63
N GLY A 43 17.59 4.90 7.64
CA GLY A 43 17.99 4.57 9.01
C GLY A 43 19.46 4.18 9.06
N ARG A 44 19.77 2.98 9.60
CA ARG A 44 21.16 2.47 9.68
C ARG A 44 21.58 1.65 8.45
N ARG A 45 20.67 1.41 7.49
CA ARG A 45 20.98 0.64 6.28
C ARG A 45 21.85 1.46 5.34
N ASN A 46 22.66 0.78 4.52
CA ASN A 46 23.28 1.45 3.39
C ASN A 46 22.20 1.81 2.33
N VAL A 47 22.57 2.67 1.40
CA VAL A 47 21.64 3.22 0.39
C VAL A 47 21.10 2.11 -0.53
N GLU A 48 21.92 1.12 -0.87
CA GLU A 48 21.55 0.03 -1.77
C GLU A 48 20.52 -0.93 -1.13
N ASP A 49 20.76 -1.36 0.10
CA ASP A 49 19.86 -2.23 0.85
C ASP A 49 18.51 -1.54 1.10
N TYR A 50 18.55 -0.23 1.38
CA TYR A 50 17.34 0.57 1.51
C TYR A 50 16.54 0.62 0.20
N TYR A 51 17.19 0.84 -0.94
CA TYR A 51 16.53 0.86 -2.24
C TYR A 51 15.87 -0.49 -2.58
N LYS A 52 16.60 -1.59 -2.40
CA LYS A 52 16.07 -2.96 -2.63
C LYS A 52 14.84 -3.26 -1.78
N GLU A 53 14.81 -2.77 -0.54
CA GLU A 53 13.67 -3.01 0.36
C GLU A 53 12.40 -2.26 -0.10
N ILE A 54 12.55 -1.08 -0.70
CA ILE A 54 11.43 -0.36 -1.35
C ILE A 54 10.90 -1.17 -2.54
N GLU A 55 11.78 -1.64 -3.44
CA GLU A 55 11.38 -2.44 -4.61
C GLU A 55 10.64 -3.72 -4.22
N VAL A 56 11.20 -4.47 -3.25
CA VAL A 56 10.56 -5.69 -2.73
C VAL A 56 9.20 -5.40 -2.11
N SER A 57 9.04 -4.26 -1.43
CA SER A 57 7.77 -3.87 -0.80
C SER A 57 6.71 -3.53 -1.84
N LEU A 58 7.08 -2.83 -2.92
CA LEU A 58 6.18 -2.52 -4.04
C LEU A 58 5.69 -3.81 -4.74
N ILE A 59 6.61 -4.76 -4.99
CA ILE A 59 6.29 -6.05 -5.59
C ILE A 59 5.33 -6.86 -4.70
N LYS A 60 5.61 -6.93 -3.39
CA LYS A 60 4.75 -7.66 -2.43
C LYS A 60 3.34 -7.08 -2.36
N ALA A 61 3.23 -5.76 -2.47
CA ALA A 61 1.94 -5.08 -2.46
C ALA A 61 1.18 -5.21 -3.79
N GLN A 62 1.81 -5.74 -4.86
CA GLN A 62 1.29 -5.74 -6.22
C GLN A 62 0.86 -4.33 -6.67
N ILE A 63 1.62 -3.31 -6.22
CA ILE A 63 1.36 -1.90 -6.57
C ILE A 63 2.26 -1.52 -7.74
N GLU A 64 1.64 -1.05 -8.82
CA GLU A 64 2.33 -0.39 -9.91
C GLU A 64 2.46 1.11 -9.56
N GLU A 65 3.64 1.52 -9.13
CA GLU A 65 3.98 2.92 -8.85
C GLU A 65 4.81 3.48 -10.01
N SER A 66 4.63 4.76 -10.36
CA SER A 66 5.47 5.39 -11.38
C SER A 66 6.90 5.55 -10.86
N GLN A 67 7.88 5.55 -11.78
CA GLN A 67 9.29 5.69 -11.42
C GLN A 67 9.56 7.00 -10.66
N GLU A 68 8.90 8.11 -11.03
CA GLU A 68 9.04 9.40 -10.37
C GLU A 68 8.54 9.35 -8.91
N ALA A 69 7.42 8.66 -8.65
CA ALA A 69 6.88 8.50 -7.32
C ALA A 69 7.80 7.62 -6.44
N THR A 70 8.35 6.55 -7.00
CA THR A 70 9.34 5.70 -6.31
C THR A 70 10.62 6.47 -5.99
N ILE A 71 11.14 7.26 -6.93
CA ILE A 71 12.33 8.12 -6.71
C ILE A 71 12.04 9.17 -5.64
N SER A 72 10.90 9.86 -5.71
CA SER A 72 10.52 10.89 -4.73
C SER A 72 10.47 10.31 -3.31
N ARG A 73 9.88 9.12 -3.15
CA ARG A 73 9.82 8.41 -1.87
C ARG A 73 11.20 7.97 -1.38
N PHE A 74 12.00 7.38 -2.27
CA PHE A 74 13.37 6.97 -1.95
C PHE A 74 14.18 8.15 -1.42
N LEU A 75 14.20 9.27 -2.15
CA LEU A 75 14.89 10.50 -1.77
C LEU A 75 14.38 11.08 -0.45
N HIS A 76 13.06 11.04 -0.21
CA HIS A 76 12.47 11.51 1.04
C HIS A 76 12.95 10.73 2.27
N GLY A 77 13.17 9.42 2.12
CA GLY A 77 13.59 8.57 3.22
C GLY A 77 15.11 8.43 3.39
N LEU A 78 15.92 9.05 2.53
CA LEU A 78 17.38 9.09 2.72
C LEU A 78 17.77 9.83 4.00
N ASN A 79 18.88 9.43 4.60
CA ASN A 79 19.45 10.16 5.73
C ASN A 79 19.86 11.57 5.27
N LYS A 80 19.56 12.59 6.10
CA LYS A 80 19.85 14.00 5.79
C LYS A 80 21.33 14.38 5.96
N ASP A 81 22.12 13.48 6.54
CA ASP A 81 23.53 13.70 6.84
C ASP A 81 24.43 13.12 5.73
N ILE A 82 24.21 13.59 4.50
CA ILE A 82 25.07 13.31 3.33
C ILE A 82 25.83 14.58 2.97
#